data_AF-A0AAV0Y225-F1
#
_entry.id   AF-A0AAV0Y225-F1
#
_cell.length_a   1.000
_cell.length_b   1.000
_cell.length_c   1.000
_cell.angle_alpha   90.00
_cell.angle_beta   90.00
_cell.angle_gamma   90.00
#
_symmetry.space_group_name_H-M   'P 1'
#
loop_
_entity.id
_entity.type
_entity.pdbx_description
1 polymer ?
#
loop_
_entity_poly.entity_id
_entity_poly.type
_entity_poly.pdbx_seq_one_letter_code
_entity_poly.pdbx_strand_id
1 'polypeptide(L)'
;MTYHIVIFVQEDTVEVVPSHWLSKDGTTCAWPHRNLDPKKQIEKKTNPNTSDFNWYDVRILAKDIATLKDAKTKCSKAIHT
;
A
#
# COMPACT_ATOMS: atom_id res chain seq x y z
N MET A 1 -14.29 2.03 -0.25
CA MET A 1 -12.89 1.57 -0.40
C MET A 1 -11.96 2.71 -0.04
N THR A 2 -11.21 2.57 1.06
CA THR A 2 -10.25 3.55 1.59
C THR A 2 -8.81 3.13 1.25
N TYR A 3 -7.86 4.05 1.45
CA TYR A 3 -6.43 3.85 1.33
C TYR A 3 -5.77 3.85 2.71
N HIS A 4 -4.67 3.12 2.83
CA HIS A 4 -3.83 3.07 4.01
C HIS A 4 -2.40 3.44 3.61
N ILE A 5 -1.66 4.03 4.55
CA ILE A 5 -0.23 4.32 4.41
C ILE A 5 0.50 3.25 5.19
N VAL A 6 1.40 2.56 4.50
CA VAL A 6 2.16 1.44 5.06
C VAL A 6 3.63 1.70 4.84
N ILE A 7 4.46 1.21 5.74
CA ILE A 7 5.91 1.12 5.55
C ILE A 7 6.29 -0.34 5.35
N PHE A 8 6.99 -0.62 4.26
CA PHE A 8 7.57 -1.94 4.01
C PHE A 8 8.76 -2.13 4.94
N VAL A 9 8.66 -3.09 5.86
CA VAL A 9 9.63 -3.23 6.96
C VAL A 9 11.04 -3.55 6.44
N GLN A 10 11.12 -4.35 5.38
CA GLN A 10 12.39 -4.80 4.82
C GLN A 10 13.10 -3.72 3.99
N GLU A 11 12.34 -2.85 3.32
CA GLU A 11 12.85 -1.83 2.39
C GLU A 11 12.80 -0.41 3.00
N ASP A 12 12.31 -0.28 4.24
CA ASP A 12 12.04 0.98 4.96
C ASP A 12 11.30 2.03 4.10
N THR A 13 10.45 1.56 3.19
CA THR A 13 9.83 2.40 2.16
C THR A 13 8.36 2.64 2.51
N VAL A 14 7.96 3.91 2.55
CA VAL A 14 6.58 4.32 2.85
C VAL A 14 5.77 4.46 1.56
N GLU A 15 4.65 3.75 1.49
CA GLU A 15 3.78 3.71 0.31
C GLU A 15 2.30 3.78 0.67
N VAL A 16 1.49 4.15 -0.33
CA VAL A 16 0.03 4.21 -0.22
C VAL A 16 -0.57 2.98 -0.88
N VAL A 17 -1.37 2.22 -0.14
CA VAL A 17 -2.02 1.00 -0.63
C VAL A 17 -3.53 1.02 -0.43
N PRO A 18 -4.32 0.33 -1.28
CA PRO A 18 -5.72 0.08 -1.01
C PRO A 18 -5.89 -0.73 0.28
N SER A 19 -6.91 -0.40 1.08
CA SER A 19 -7.23 -1.11 2.34
C SER A 19 -7.35 -2.63 2.17
N HIS A 20 -7.86 -3.11 1.03
CA HIS A 20 -8.03 -4.54 0.76
C HIS A 20 -6.75 -5.27 0.32
N TRP A 21 -5.63 -4.56 0.15
CA TRP A 21 -4.32 -5.19 -0.09
C TRP A 21 -3.67 -5.67 1.20
N LEU A 22 -4.15 -5.21 2.36
CA LEU A 22 -3.66 -5.65 3.65
C LEU A 22 -4.31 -6.98 4.04
N SER A 23 -3.53 -7.82 4.72
CA SER A 23 -4.06 -9.02 5.34
C SER A 23 -5.02 -8.67 6.46
N LYS A 24 -5.83 -9.65 6.89
CA LYS A 24 -6.80 -9.45 7.98
C LYS A 24 -6.14 -8.94 9.27
N ASP A 25 -4.89 -9.35 9.50
CA ASP A 25 -4.12 -8.98 10.69
C ASP A 25 -3.36 -7.65 10.50
N GLY A 26 -3.33 -7.10 9.29
CA GLY A 26 -2.70 -5.82 8.96
C GLY A 26 -1.17 -5.82 9.03
N THR A 27 -0.54 -6.99 9.10
CA THR A 27 0.92 -7.19 9.19
C THR A 27 1.57 -7.38 7.83
N THR A 28 0.81 -7.77 6.82
CA THR A 28 1.31 -8.02 5.47
C THR A 28 0.47 -7.29 4.43
N CYS A 29 1.11 -6.84 3.37
CA CYS A 29 0.48 -6.17 2.24
C CYS A 29 0.82 -6.88 0.95
N ALA A 30 -0.19 -7.08 0.11
CA ALA A 30 -0.01 -7.47 -1.26
C ALA A 30 0.67 -6.34 -2.05
N TRP A 31 1.69 -6.67 -2.83
CA TRP A 31 2.37 -5.75 -3.72
C TRP A 31 2.62 -6.42 -5.06
N PRO A 32 2.38 -5.71 -6.18
CA PRO A 32 2.50 -6.29 -7.51
C PRO A 32 3.95 -6.60 -7.88
N HIS A 33 4.13 -7.59 -8.74
CA HIS A 33 5.43 -7.95 -9.31
C HIS A 33 6.01 -6.81 -10.17
N ARG A 34 7.32 -6.85 -10.41
CA ARG A 34 8.06 -5.81 -11.15
C ARG A 34 7.56 -5.57 -12.59
N ASN A 35 6.85 -6.53 -13.18
CA ASN A 35 6.25 -6.43 -14.51
C ASN A 35 4.96 -5.57 -14.52
N LEU A 36 4.38 -5.28 -13.36
CA LEU A 36 3.19 -4.46 -13.20
C LEU A 36 3.54 -3.12 -12.56
N ASP A 37 2.96 -2.03 -13.08
CA ASP A 37 3.11 -0.69 -12.54
C ASP A 37 2.29 -0.54 -11.24
N PRO A 38 2.92 -0.42 -10.05
CA PRO A 38 2.20 -0.37 -8.79
C PRO A 38 1.23 0.81 -8.71
N LYS A 39 1.60 1.97 -9.26
CA LYS A 39 0.77 3.19 -9.22
C LYS A 39 -0.54 2.97 -9.97
N LYS A 40 -0.46 2.34 -11.15
CA LYS A 40 -1.66 1.97 -11.93
C LYS A 40 -2.51 0.94 -11.20
N GLN A 41 -1.90 -0.06 -10.55
CA GLN A 41 -2.67 -1.08 -9.80
C GLN A 41 -3.37 -0.48 -8.57
N ILE A 42 -2.73 0.45 -7.87
CA ILE A 42 -3.30 1.17 -6.73
C ILE A 42 -4.46 2.07 -7.19
N GLU A 43 -4.29 2.80 -8.30
CA GLU A 43 -5.35 3.66 -8.87
C GLU A 43 -6.55 2.85 -9.35
N LYS A 44 -6.30 1.69 -9.98
CA LYS A 44 -7.34 0.74 -10.39
C LYS A 44 -7.95 -0.05 -9.23
N LYS A 45 -7.32 -0.03 -8.05
CA LYS A 45 -7.69 -0.85 -6.90
C LYS A 45 -7.79 -2.33 -7.26
N THR A 46 -6.84 -2.80 -8.05
CA THR A 46 -6.83 -4.18 -8.56
C THR A 46 -6.81 -5.15 -7.39
N ASN A 47 -7.62 -6.20 -7.46
CA ASN A 47 -7.60 -7.24 -6.42
C ASN A 47 -6.31 -8.06 -6.54
N PRO A 48 -5.56 -8.26 -5.43
CA PRO A 48 -4.39 -9.13 -5.43
C PRO A 48 -4.76 -10.55 -5.88
N ASN A 49 -3.92 -11.12 -6.74
CA ASN A 49 -3.99 -12.53 -7.12
C ASN A 49 -2.71 -13.25 -6.70
N THR A 50 -2.71 -14.57 -6.67
CA THR A 50 -1.55 -15.36 -6.21
C THR A 50 -0.40 -15.43 -7.22
N SER A 51 -0.60 -14.96 -8.45
CA SER A 51 0.36 -15.12 -9.55
C SER A 51 1.18 -13.87 -9.82
N ASP A 52 0.56 -12.70 -9.69
CA ASP A 52 1.11 -11.38 -10.04
C ASP A 52 1.37 -10.50 -8.81
N PHE A 53 0.97 -10.95 -7.61
CA PHE A 53 1.19 -10.23 -6.35
C PHE A 53 1.92 -11.12 -5.34
N ASN A 54 2.82 -10.50 -4.59
CA ASN A 54 3.47 -11.10 -3.43
C ASN A 54 3.04 -10.38 -2.16
N TRP A 55 3.08 -11.10 -1.04
CA TRP A 55 2.81 -10.54 0.28
C TRP A 55 4.13 -10.16 0.94
N TYR A 56 4.20 -8.92 1.41
CA TYR A 56 5.37 -8.38 2.10
C TYR A 56 4.98 -7.90 3.49
N ASP A 57 5.92 -8.01 4.42
CA ASP A 57 5.73 -7.50 5.78
C ASP A 57 5.70 -5.97 5.78
N VAL A 58 4.66 -5.43 6.41
CA VAL A 58 4.43 -4.00 6.50
C VAL A 58 4.02 -3.58 7.89
N ARG A 59 4.19 -2.29 8.17
CA ARG A 59 3.59 -1.63 9.32
C ARG A 59 2.67 -0.51 8.85
N ILE A 60 1.45 -0.49 9.37
CA ILE A 60 0.48 0.55 9.05
C ILE A 60 0.85 1.84 9.80
N LEU A 61 1.06 2.93 9.06
CA LEU A 61 1.31 4.26 9.60
C LEU A 61 0.01 5.09 9.69
N ALA A 62 -0.89 4.93 8.72
CA ALA A 62 -2.19 5.58 8.73
C ALA A 62 -3.24 4.72 8.03
N LYS A 63 -4.48 4.76 8.53
CA LYS A 63 -5.61 4.02 7.98
C LYS A 63 -6.79 4.92 7.62
N ASP A 64 -7.74 4.33 6.91
CA ASP A 64 -9.05 4.90 6.57
C ASP A 64 -9.02 6.25 5.82
N ILE A 65 -8.08 6.39 4.88
CA ILE A 65 -7.98 7.60 4.05
C ILE A 65 -8.93 7.51 2.86
N ALA A 66 -9.82 8.49 2.72
CA ALA A 66 -10.88 8.44 1.71
C ALA A 66 -10.34 8.55 0.27
N THR A 67 -9.33 9.39 0.02
CA THR A 67 -8.83 9.66 -1.34
C THR A 67 -7.33 9.34 -1.47
N LEU A 68 -6.94 8.93 -2.68
CA LEU A 68 -5.55 8.66 -3.03
C LEU A 68 -4.69 9.93 -2.96
N LYS A 69 -5.26 11.07 -3.32
CA LYS A 69 -4.58 12.37 -3.26
C LYS A 69 -4.24 12.75 -1.83
N ASP A 70 -5.19 12.59 -0.90
CA ASP A 70 -4.96 12.87 0.52
C ASP A 70 -3.92 11.91 1.11
N ALA A 71 -4.00 10.63 0.74
CA ALA A 71 -3.05 9.62 1.18
C ALA A 71 -1.63 9.91 0.70
N LYS A 72 -1.45 10.27 -0.58
CA LYS A 72 -0.14 10.66 -1.13
C LYS A 72 0.41 11.92 -0.45
N THR A 73 -0.44 12.90 -0.17
CA THR A 73 -0.04 14.14 0.52
C THR A 73 0.39 13.89 1.97
N LYS A 74 -0.24 12.92 2.65
CA LYS A 74 0.17 12.48 3.99
C LYS A 74 1.43 11.63 3.95
N CYS A 75 1.57 10.76 2.95
CA CYS A 75 2.76 9.93 2.73
C CYS A 75 4.02 10.79 2.52
N SER A 76 3.94 11.83 1.67
CA SER A 76 5.08 12.72 1.42
C SER A 76 5.54 13.47 2.67
N LYS A 77 4.64 13.75 3.61
CA LYS A 77 5.00 14.33 4.92
C LYS A 77 5.67 13.31 5.83
N ALA A 78 5.23 12.05 5.79
CA ALA A 78 5.78 10.97 6.60
C ALA A 78 7.22 10.59 6.21
N ILE A 79 7.60 10.78 4.94
CA ILE A 79 8.98 10.52 4.45
C ILE A 79 9.97 11.62 4.90
N HIS A 80 9.48 12.79 5.32
CA HIS A 80 10.31 13.98 5.58
C HIS A 80 10.41 14.40 7.06
N THR A 81 10.05 13.54 8.01
CA THR A 81 10.24 13.78 9.45
C THR A 81 11.28 12.83 10.00
#